data_AF-A0A7S4NFE3-F1
#
_entry.id   AF-A0A7S4NFE3-F1
#
_cell.length_a   1.000
_cell.length_b   1.000
_cell.length_c   1.000
_cell.angle_alpha   90.00
_cell.angle_beta   90.00
_cell.angle_gamma   90.00
#
_symmetry.space_group_name_H-M   'P 1'
#
loop_
_entity.id
_entity.type
_entity.pdbx_description
1 polymer ?
#
loop_
_entity_poly.entity_id
_entity_poly.type
_entity_poly.pdbx_seq_one_letter_code
_entity_poly.pdbx_strand_id
1 'polypeptide(L)'
;GGGGGGSGGSSSTSSGFGSGSSAVAGAAEAGATYSGFLGSAPRGLPILLSLLRNSLTFLTVLAQKDTCNTALSEHGGRILAMMEQCPPAEIAVCKDGRVETLSNMERLGGAVRDDDWITGGALGAHGRTCPRTGHRYHVTYNSAKRPYVRVDAFTVECGTEHELCSVEEEMDNAPLFHTQGTPPGSSSSLGSSAEEDGAQIDGADHTTKKGWNLLRSVGVDTPSPVMMHDFLLTENYVVLFDFPLTTKASRLLEDKFPVEYEPEHGARIGLLRRDDLEGERDDDGSDEHGQQTGTPADVAEVRWFDADPGVVLHAINAYESPGSGSATTKVTLHALRSTPSDAAEPFILKYAPAFLHEWTLDFETGTCMERCLNSHTPVDFPTADNRKVGSGVMEYALCVSIGSVGGPLESVATPRDGALLDGVVKMALTDGYGEQSGDEDNAGGTAGHRRGGVLEKFTLPQGWHAVSEATVIPKSTASTAMREERDDDSSRP
;
A
#
# COMPACT_ATOMS: atom_id res chain seq x y z
N GLY A 1 -62.00 -28.95 -42.32
CA GLY A 1 -61.18 -28.60 -43.50
C GLY A 1 -59.84 -28.11 -42.98
N GLY A 2 -58.68 -28.54 -43.48
CA GLY A 2 -58.37 -29.06 -44.81
C GLY A 2 -57.58 -28.00 -45.58
N GLY A 3 -56.30 -28.26 -45.83
CA GLY A 3 -55.33 -27.46 -46.61
C GLY A 3 -54.25 -26.84 -45.72
N GLY A 4 -53.00 -27.30 -45.67
CA GLY A 4 -52.07 -27.59 -46.77
C GLY A 4 -51.32 -26.29 -47.07
N GLY A 5 -49.99 -26.14 -47.02
CA GLY A 5 -48.86 -27.04 -47.28
C GLY A 5 -47.87 -26.19 -48.11
N GLY A 6 -46.58 -26.18 -47.78
CA GLY A 6 -45.61 -25.35 -48.51
C GLY A 6 -44.22 -25.29 -47.90
N SER A 7 -43.48 -26.40 -48.03
CA SER A 7 -42.04 -26.52 -47.84
C SER A 7 -41.25 -25.77 -48.92
N GLY A 8 -40.07 -25.24 -48.57
CA GLY A 8 -39.04 -24.84 -49.53
C GLY A 8 -37.79 -24.36 -48.82
N GLY A 9 -36.80 -25.23 -48.67
CA GLY A 9 -35.49 -24.89 -48.11
C GLY A 9 -34.54 -24.30 -49.16
N SER A 10 -33.53 -23.57 -48.68
CA SER A 10 -32.20 -23.55 -49.30
C SER A 10 -31.15 -23.15 -48.27
N SER A 11 -30.18 -24.04 -48.13
CA SER A 11 -28.89 -23.83 -47.48
C SER A 11 -27.98 -22.94 -48.33
N SER A 12 -27.25 -22.00 -47.72
CA SER A 12 -25.90 -21.65 -48.18
C SER A 12 -25.12 -20.95 -47.07
N THR A 13 -24.15 -21.66 -46.53
CA THR A 13 -22.97 -21.11 -45.86
C THR A 13 -22.08 -20.38 -46.87
N SER A 14 -21.60 -19.16 -46.56
CA SER A 14 -20.23 -18.77 -46.87
C SER A 14 -19.79 -17.51 -46.12
N SER A 15 -18.58 -17.64 -45.59
CA SER A 15 -17.67 -16.66 -45.00
C SER A 15 -17.37 -15.44 -45.87
N GLY A 16 -17.08 -14.30 -45.23
CA GLY A 16 -16.47 -13.14 -45.89
C GLY A 16 -15.89 -12.14 -44.89
N PHE A 17 -14.63 -12.33 -44.51
CA PHE A 17 -13.76 -11.28 -43.99
C PHE A 17 -13.66 -10.13 -45.00
N GLY A 18 -13.71 -8.88 -44.51
CA GLY A 18 -13.54 -7.68 -45.33
C GLY A 18 -13.01 -6.52 -44.50
N SER A 19 -11.69 -6.41 -44.46
CA SER A 19 -10.85 -5.35 -43.91
C SER A 19 -11.07 -3.98 -44.56
N GLY A 20 -10.93 -2.91 -43.78
CA GLY A 20 -10.73 -1.55 -44.27
C GLY A 20 -10.13 -0.63 -43.21
N SER A 21 -8.80 -0.53 -43.19
CA SER A 21 -8.04 0.47 -42.43
C SER A 21 -7.81 1.73 -43.25
N SER A 22 -7.92 2.91 -42.62
CA SER A 22 -7.09 4.13 -42.81
C SER A 22 -7.86 5.31 -42.16
N ALA A 23 -7.26 6.30 -41.51
CA ALA A 23 -5.87 6.63 -41.26
C ALA A 23 -5.74 7.42 -39.93
N VAL A 24 -4.53 7.30 -39.39
CA VAL A 24 -3.86 8.04 -38.32
C VAL A 24 -3.82 9.54 -38.58
N ALA A 25 -4.06 10.36 -37.54
CA ALA A 25 -3.13 11.41 -37.05
C ALA A 25 -3.84 12.35 -36.05
N GLY A 26 -3.24 12.52 -34.88
CA GLY A 26 -3.61 13.57 -33.94
C GLY A 26 -2.72 13.52 -32.70
N ALA A 27 -1.92 14.56 -32.51
CA ALA A 27 -1.02 14.75 -31.38
C ALA A 27 -1.72 14.50 -30.03
N ALA A 28 -0.99 13.99 -29.04
CA ALA A 28 -1.47 13.89 -27.68
C ALA A 28 -1.85 15.30 -27.18
N GLU A 29 -3.16 15.59 -27.15
CA GLU A 29 -3.69 16.82 -26.55
C GLU A 29 -3.37 16.82 -25.04
N ALA A 30 -2.89 17.96 -24.56
CA ALA A 30 -2.93 18.30 -23.14
C ALA A 30 -4.39 18.21 -22.68
N GLY A 31 -4.75 17.14 -21.98
CA GLY A 31 -6.13 16.81 -21.63
C GLY A 31 -6.55 15.37 -21.91
N ALA A 32 -5.68 14.50 -22.44
CA ALA A 32 -5.97 13.08 -22.56
C ALA A 32 -6.19 12.44 -21.18
N THR A 33 -7.46 12.31 -20.77
CA THR A 33 -7.86 11.56 -19.57
C THR A 33 -7.45 10.10 -19.71
N TYR A 34 -6.62 9.64 -18.77
CA TYR A 34 -6.29 8.23 -18.62
C TYR A 34 -7.57 7.43 -18.33
N SER A 35 -8.04 6.64 -19.30
CA SER A 35 -9.13 5.70 -19.12
C SER A 35 -8.58 4.34 -18.67
N GLY A 36 -7.96 4.30 -17.49
CA GLY A 36 -7.55 3.04 -16.88
C GLY A 36 -8.76 2.24 -16.45
N PHE A 37 -8.95 1.04 -16.99
CA PHE A 37 -9.96 0.12 -16.47
C PHE A 37 -9.43 -0.52 -15.18
N LEU A 38 -9.95 -0.08 -14.03
CA LEU A 38 -9.82 -0.75 -12.74
C LEU A 38 -11.02 -1.65 -12.40
N GLY A 39 -11.90 -1.89 -13.37
CA GLY A 39 -13.01 -2.82 -13.24
C GLY A 39 -12.78 -4.05 -14.12
N SER A 40 -12.62 -5.21 -13.47
CA SER A 40 -12.92 -6.53 -14.06
C SER A 40 -12.16 -6.91 -15.34
N ALA A 41 -10.83 -7.04 -15.29
CA ALA A 41 -10.14 -7.93 -16.21
C ALA A 41 -9.73 -9.21 -15.45
N PRO A 42 -10.67 -10.15 -15.18
CA PRO A 42 -10.34 -11.45 -14.58
C PRO A 42 -9.47 -12.33 -15.50
N ARG A 43 -9.14 -11.81 -16.69
CA ARG A 43 -8.55 -12.52 -17.81
C ARG A 43 -7.24 -11.88 -18.24
N GLY A 44 -6.27 -12.74 -18.50
CA GLY A 44 -4.90 -12.36 -18.81
C GLY A 44 -4.72 -11.67 -20.15
N LEU A 45 -5.42 -12.10 -21.20
CA LEU A 45 -5.26 -11.55 -22.56
C LEU A 45 -5.73 -10.08 -22.66
N PRO A 46 -6.89 -9.67 -22.09
CA PRO A 46 -7.26 -8.26 -22.02
C PRO A 46 -6.25 -7.39 -21.27
N ILE A 47 -5.64 -7.91 -20.20
CA ILE A 47 -4.58 -7.22 -19.46
C ILE A 47 -3.39 -7.01 -20.41
N LEU A 48 -2.89 -8.07 -21.05
CA LEU A 48 -1.77 -7.99 -21.99
C LEU A 48 -2.03 -7.02 -23.16
N LEU A 49 -3.23 -7.04 -23.75
CA LEU A 49 -3.62 -6.09 -24.80
C LEU A 49 -3.60 -4.65 -24.29
N SER A 50 -4.05 -4.41 -23.06
CA SER A 50 -4.04 -3.08 -22.44
C SER A 50 -2.60 -2.61 -22.18
N LEU A 51 -1.72 -3.50 -21.68
CA LEU A 51 -0.30 -3.21 -21.52
C LEU A 51 0.37 -2.84 -22.85
N LEU A 52 0.11 -3.62 -23.90
CA LEU A 52 0.63 -3.35 -25.24
C LEU A 52 0.09 -2.02 -25.78
N ARG A 53 -1.21 -1.77 -25.63
CA ARG A 53 -1.84 -0.51 -26.05
C ARG A 53 -1.23 0.68 -25.32
N ASN A 54 -1.06 0.61 -24.01
CA ASN A 54 -0.42 1.66 -23.22
C ASN A 54 1.03 1.88 -23.69
N SER A 55 1.76 0.79 -23.93
CA SER A 55 3.14 0.88 -24.39
C SER A 55 3.27 1.58 -25.75
N LEU A 56 2.35 1.29 -26.68
CA LEU A 56 2.29 1.96 -27.97
C LEU A 56 1.81 3.41 -27.87
N THR A 57 0.85 3.68 -26.97
CA THR A 57 0.25 5.01 -26.80
C THR A 57 1.25 6.00 -26.19
N PHE A 58 2.00 5.57 -25.18
CA PHE A 58 2.93 6.41 -24.44
C PHE A 58 4.40 6.22 -24.86
N LEU A 59 4.66 5.35 -25.86
CA LEU A 59 5.99 5.02 -26.34
C LEU A 59 6.97 4.60 -25.22
N THR A 60 6.44 3.93 -24.20
CA THR A 60 7.21 3.49 -23.03
C THR A 60 6.73 2.13 -22.57
N VAL A 61 7.66 1.27 -22.17
CA VAL A 61 7.34 -0.01 -21.52
C VAL A 61 7.09 0.12 -20.02
N LEU A 62 7.31 1.31 -19.45
CA LEU A 62 7.15 1.58 -18.01
C LEU A 62 5.71 1.95 -17.61
N ALA A 63 4.88 2.44 -18.55
CA ALA A 63 3.52 2.91 -18.29
C ALA A 63 2.49 1.76 -18.21
N GLN A 64 2.88 0.64 -17.61
CA GLN A 64 2.07 -0.57 -17.66
C GLN A 64 0.83 -0.49 -16.75
N LYS A 65 0.88 0.28 -15.66
CA LYS A 65 -0.27 0.39 -14.75
C LYS A 65 -0.14 1.54 -13.74
N ASP A 66 0.34 2.69 -14.19
CA ASP A 66 0.53 3.85 -13.31
C ASP A 66 -0.84 4.47 -12.96
N THR A 67 -1.42 3.95 -11.88
CA THR A 67 -2.68 4.44 -11.31
C THR A 67 -2.46 5.10 -9.97
N CYS A 68 -1.32 4.82 -9.29
CA CYS A 68 -0.98 5.34 -7.97
C CYS A 68 -2.18 5.39 -7.00
N ASN A 69 -2.98 4.31 -6.99
CA ASN A 69 -4.33 4.30 -6.43
C ASN A 69 -4.51 3.41 -5.20
N THR A 70 -3.44 2.83 -4.68
CA THR A 70 -3.52 1.89 -3.55
C THR A 70 -3.44 2.62 -2.22
N ALA A 71 -2.47 3.53 -2.04
CA ALA A 71 -2.28 4.24 -0.78
C ALA A 71 -1.60 5.60 -0.98
N LEU A 72 -1.77 6.48 0.01
CA LEU A 72 -1.01 7.70 0.17
C LEU A 72 -0.01 7.53 1.32
N SER A 73 1.21 8.01 1.12
CA SER A 73 2.29 7.92 2.11
C SER A 73 2.95 9.26 2.30
N GLU A 74 2.86 9.80 3.51
CA GLU A 74 3.60 10.98 3.92
C GLU A 74 4.90 10.57 4.61
N HIS A 75 6.01 11.20 4.23
CA HIS A 75 7.27 11.09 4.94
C HIS A 75 8.15 12.33 4.65
N GLY A 76 8.57 13.01 5.73
CA GLY A 76 9.39 14.22 5.68
C GLY A 76 8.79 15.35 4.84
N GLY A 77 7.47 15.53 4.90
CA GLY A 77 6.74 16.60 4.23
C GLY A 77 6.36 16.30 2.78
N ARG A 78 6.76 15.15 2.24
CA ARG A 78 6.42 14.72 0.88
C ARG A 78 5.31 13.68 0.92
N ILE A 79 4.34 13.80 0.01
CA ILE A 79 3.22 12.85 -0.11
C ILE A 79 3.38 12.07 -1.41
N LEU A 80 3.50 10.76 -1.28
CA LEU A 80 3.58 9.83 -2.40
C LEU A 80 2.27 9.07 -2.55
N ALA A 81 1.69 9.10 -3.74
CA ALA A 81 0.62 8.22 -4.17
C ALA A 81 1.25 6.95 -4.74
N MET A 82 0.82 5.79 -4.25
CA MET A 82 1.53 4.52 -4.42
C MET A 82 0.66 3.43 -5.03
N MET A 83 1.31 2.50 -5.71
CA MET A 83 0.74 1.26 -6.20
C MET A 83 1.87 0.22 -6.29
N GLU A 84 1.59 -1.02 -5.89
CA GLU A 84 2.61 -2.05 -5.60
C GLU A 84 3.50 -2.45 -6.79
N GLN A 85 3.14 -2.07 -8.01
CA GLN A 85 3.80 -2.51 -9.25
C GLN A 85 4.37 -1.35 -10.07
N CYS A 86 4.35 -0.11 -9.57
CA CYS A 86 4.97 1.03 -10.25
C CYS A 86 5.66 1.98 -9.26
N PRO A 87 6.62 2.78 -9.73
CA PRO A 87 7.13 3.89 -8.92
C PRO A 87 6.00 4.87 -8.56
N PRO A 88 6.10 5.54 -7.41
CA PRO A 88 5.05 6.42 -6.93
C PRO A 88 4.93 7.71 -7.75
N ALA A 89 3.79 8.39 -7.61
CA ALA A 89 3.62 9.78 -8.01
C ALA A 89 3.72 10.69 -6.78
N GLU A 90 4.44 11.80 -6.88
CA GLU A 90 4.48 12.80 -5.82
C GLU A 90 3.31 13.77 -6.00
N ILE A 91 2.59 14.03 -4.90
CA ILE A 91 1.49 15.00 -4.88
C ILE A 91 1.72 16.06 -3.80
N ALA A 92 1.15 17.24 -4.02
CA ALA A 92 1.04 18.30 -3.03
C ALA A 92 -0.44 18.62 -2.78
N VAL A 93 -0.75 18.93 -1.52
CA VAL A 93 -2.05 19.49 -1.11
C VAL A 93 -1.83 20.96 -0.75
N CYS A 94 -2.37 21.85 -1.57
CA CYS A 94 -2.25 23.29 -1.38
C CYS A 94 -3.17 23.79 -0.25
N LYS A 95 -2.84 24.96 0.30
CA LYS A 95 -3.62 25.60 1.39
C LYS A 95 -5.09 25.85 1.02
N ASP A 96 -5.38 26.00 -0.27
CA ASP A 96 -6.73 26.18 -0.82
C ASP A 96 -7.47 24.85 -1.07
N GLY A 97 -6.85 23.71 -0.72
CA GLY A 97 -7.40 22.36 -0.88
C GLY A 97 -7.18 21.76 -2.27
N ARG A 98 -6.49 22.46 -3.19
CA ARG A 98 -6.14 21.90 -4.49
C ARG A 98 -5.08 20.81 -4.33
N VAL A 99 -5.25 19.70 -5.05
CA VAL A 99 -4.24 18.63 -5.13
C VAL A 99 -3.52 18.75 -6.47
N GLU A 100 -2.20 18.80 -6.45
CA GLU A 100 -1.34 18.87 -7.63
C GLU A 100 -0.41 17.67 -7.68
N THR A 101 -0.32 17.01 -8.82
CA THR A 101 0.74 16.03 -9.09
C THR A 101 2.03 16.79 -9.42
N LEU A 102 3.03 16.65 -8.56
CA LEU A 102 4.34 17.30 -8.71
C LEU A 102 5.25 16.50 -9.65
N SER A 103 5.26 15.17 -9.50
CA SER A 103 6.00 14.26 -10.38
C SER A 103 5.27 12.92 -10.52
N ASN A 104 5.46 12.28 -11.67
CA ASN A 104 5.05 10.90 -11.90
C ASN A 104 6.29 10.03 -12.04
N MET A 105 6.16 8.75 -11.69
CA MET A 105 7.27 7.79 -11.74
C MET A 105 8.49 8.24 -10.91
N GLU A 106 8.23 8.84 -9.74
CA GLU A 106 9.24 9.41 -8.84
C GLU A 106 10.26 8.33 -8.43
N ARG A 107 11.55 8.65 -8.60
CA ARG A 107 12.66 7.73 -8.31
C ARG A 107 13.37 8.02 -6.99
N LEU A 108 12.85 8.95 -6.19
CA LEU A 108 13.44 9.38 -4.91
C LEU A 108 14.93 9.70 -5.05
N GLY A 109 15.31 10.46 -6.08
CA GLY A 109 16.71 10.79 -6.36
C GLY A 109 17.56 9.61 -6.85
N GLY A 110 16.94 8.53 -7.33
CA GLY A 110 17.62 7.29 -7.71
C GLY A 110 17.87 6.35 -6.53
N ALA A 111 17.37 6.69 -5.34
CA ALA A 111 17.59 5.91 -4.13
C ALA A 111 17.02 4.49 -4.25
N VAL A 112 15.87 4.33 -4.91
CA VAL A 112 15.29 3.01 -5.17
C VAL A 112 15.69 2.52 -6.56
N ARG A 113 16.30 1.33 -6.62
CA ARG A 113 16.74 0.70 -7.86
C ARG A 113 15.63 0.54 -8.89
N ASP A 114 15.99 0.70 -10.16
CA ASP A 114 15.17 0.46 -11.35
C ASP A 114 15.64 -0.77 -12.17
N ASP A 115 16.32 -1.73 -11.51
CA ASP A 115 17.00 -2.86 -12.15
C ASP A 115 16.07 -3.97 -12.70
N ASP A 116 14.77 -3.79 -12.56
CA ASP A 116 13.72 -4.62 -13.14
C ASP A 116 12.86 -3.79 -14.10
N TRP A 117 12.71 -4.25 -15.35
CA TRP A 117 12.00 -3.48 -16.37
C TRP A 117 10.47 -3.46 -16.19
N ILE A 118 9.91 -4.30 -15.31
CA ILE A 118 8.47 -4.43 -15.05
C ILE A 118 8.09 -3.66 -13.77
N THR A 119 8.82 -3.86 -12.69
CA THR A 119 8.52 -3.35 -11.33
C THR A 119 9.64 -2.50 -10.74
N GLY A 120 10.70 -2.21 -11.50
CA GLY A 120 11.82 -1.42 -11.04
C GLY A 120 11.39 -0.05 -10.54
N GLY A 121 11.89 0.33 -9.37
CA GLY A 121 11.54 1.54 -8.62
C GLY A 121 10.17 1.53 -7.97
N ALA A 122 9.42 0.42 -8.03
CA ALA A 122 8.21 0.28 -7.23
C ALA A 122 8.55 0.25 -5.73
N LEU A 123 7.59 0.73 -4.95
CA LEU A 123 7.56 0.60 -3.50
C LEU A 123 6.24 -0.05 -3.11
N GLY A 124 6.29 -0.98 -2.14
CA GLY A 124 5.08 -1.52 -1.54
C GLY A 124 4.17 -0.40 -1.03
N ALA A 125 2.87 -0.52 -1.26
CA ALA A 125 1.91 0.52 -0.93
C ALA A 125 1.65 0.66 0.58
N HIS A 126 1.93 -0.38 1.38
CA HIS A 126 1.71 -0.35 2.83
C HIS A 126 2.98 -0.02 3.59
N GLY A 127 3.45 1.22 3.52
CA GLY A 127 4.64 1.65 4.26
C GLY A 127 4.34 2.02 5.71
N ARG A 128 5.26 1.70 6.63
CA ARG A 128 5.11 1.96 8.07
C ARG A 128 6.26 2.81 8.60
N THR A 129 5.93 3.82 9.40
CA THR A 129 6.91 4.69 10.05
C THR A 129 7.03 4.32 11.52
N CYS A 130 8.25 4.09 11.99
CA CYS A 130 8.52 3.91 13.40
C CYS A 130 8.34 5.26 14.13
N PRO A 131 7.42 5.37 15.10
CA PRO A 131 7.16 6.63 15.81
C PRO A 131 8.32 7.08 16.70
N ARG A 132 9.28 6.19 16.99
CA ARG A 132 10.45 6.47 17.83
C ARG A 132 11.63 7.04 17.04
N THR A 133 11.98 6.38 15.93
CA THR A 133 13.14 6.77 15.12
C THR A 133 12.77 7.67 13.95
N GLY A 134 11.48 7.74 13.59
CA GLY A 134 11.03 8.39 12.36
C GLY A 134 11.35 7.60 11.10
N HIS A 135 12.10 6.49 11.18
CA HIS A 135 12.43 5.68 10.02
C HIS A 135 11.20 5.02 9.42
N ARG A 136 11.15 4.99 8.09
CA ARG A 136 10.04 4.44 7.32
C ARG A 136 10.47 3.19 6.57
N TYR A 137 9.62 2.18 6.60
CA TYR A 137 9.88 0.89 5.97
C TYR A 137 8.87 0.61 4.88
N HIS A 138 9.34 -0.03 3.81
CA HIS A 138 8.51 -0.56 2.74
C HIS A 138 8.94 -1.99 2.41
N VAL A 139 7.98 -2.85 2.10
CA VAL A 139 8.22 -4.20 1.58
C VAL A 139 7.69 -4.26 0.17
N THR A 140 8.58 -4.53 -0.78
CA THR A 140 8.29 -4.54 -2.21
C THR A 140 8.44 -5.98 -2.72
N TYR A 141 7.59 -6.41 -3.65
CA TYR A 141 7.69 -7.72 -4.27
C TYR A 141 7.61 -7.65 -5.80
N ASN A 142 8.18 -8.64 -6.47
CA ASN A 142 8.17 -8.76 -7.93
C ASN A 142 8.00 -10.21 -8.39
N SER A 143 7.61 -10.39 -9.65
CA SER A 143 7.39 -11.71 -10.26
C SER A 143 8.43 -12.12 -11.29
N ALA A 144 9.47 -11.29 -11.49
CA ALA A 144 10.35 -11.38 -12.66
C ALA A 144 11.76 -11.86 -12.31
N LYS A 145 12.34 -11.42 -11.20
CA LYS A 145 13.73 -11.69 -10.86
C LYS A 145 13.93 -11.83 -9.34
N ARG A 146 14.80 -12.77 -8.95
CA ARG A 146 15.27 -12.90 -7.57
C ARG A 146 16.21 -11.75 -7.17
N PRO A 147 16.20 -11.31 -5.90
CA PRO A 147 15.24 -11.68 -4.85
C PRO A 147 13.84 -11.16 -5.19
N TYR A 148 12.81 -11.98 -4.96
CA TYR A 148 11.43 -11.61 -5.29
C TYR A 148 10.82 -10.62 -4.31
N VAL A 149 11.43 -10.46 -3.13
CA VAL A 149 11.02 -9.55 -2.09
C VAL A 149 12.21 -8.67 -1.71
N ARG A 150 11.95 -7.39 -1.47
CA ARG A 150 12.92 -6.38 -1.04
C ARG A 150 12.35 -5.60 0.13
N VAL A 151 13.18 -5.27 1.10
CA VAL A 151 12.81 -4.40 2.22
C VAL A 151 13.66 -3.14 2.14
N ASP A 152 12.98 -2.00 2.11
CA ASP A 152 13.58 -0.67 2.00
C ASP A 152 13.35 0.09 3.31
N ALA A 153 14.39 0.73 3.84
CA ALA A 153 14.32 1.61 5.00
C ALA A 153 14.74 3.03 4.63
N PHE A 154 13.97 4.02 5.05
CA PHE A 154 14.17 5.43 4.75
C PHE A 154 14.25 6.26 6.04
N THR A 155 14.95 7.38 5.97
CA THR A 155 15.01 8.41 7.01
C THR A 155 14.66 9.78 6.44
N VAL A 156 14.25 10.68 7.33
CA VAL A 156 14.06 12.11 7.02
C VAL A 156 15.36 12.89 7.06
N GLU A 157 16.35 12.41 7.80
CA GLU A 157 17.65 13.06 7.98
C GLU A 157 18.54 12.81 6.77
N CYS A 158 19.24 13.82 6.28
CA CYS A 158 20.32 13.57 5.33
C CYS A 158 21.54 13.05 6.10
N GLY A 159 22.15 11.96 5.64
CA GLY A 159 23.35 11.39 6.27
C GLY A 159 24.42 12.46 6.51
N THR A 160 24.77 12.62 7.79
CA THR A 160 25.91 13.32 8.42
C THR A 160 26.40 14.67 7.88
N GLU A 161 26.24 15.68 8.75
CA GLU A 161 27.10 16.83 9.01
C GLU A 161 27.65 17.63 7.81
N HIS A 162 26.85 18.55 7.27
CA HIS A 162 27.23 19.96 7.13
C HIS A 162 25.95 20.79 6.90
N GLU A 163 25.84 21.89 7.65
CA GLU A 163 24.74 22.87 7.63
C GLU A 163 23.41 22.46 8.28
N LEU A 164 23.35 22.75 9.59
CA LEU A 164 22.14 23.25 10.24
C LEU A 164 21.65 24.48 9.46
N CYS A 165 20.80 24.27 8.46
CA CYS A 165 19.99 25.36 7.92
C CYS A 165 18.73 25.44 8.76
N SER A 166 18.76 26.32 9.76
CA SER A 166 17.59 26.81 10.48
C SER A 166 16.58 27.38 9.47
N VAL A 167 15.38 26.79 9.39
CA VAL A 167 14.28 27.33 8.58
C VAL A 167 13.14 27.69 9.53
N GLU A 168 13.31 28.80 10.24
CA GLU A 168 12.21 29.75 10.41
C GLU A 168 12.41 30.78 9.30
N GLU A 169 11.34 31.14 8.57
CA GLU A 169 11.33 32.10 7.43
C GLU A 169 11.54 31.54 6.01
N GLU A 170 10.67 30.65 5.50
CA GLU A 170 10.44 30.61 4.04
C GLU A 170 9.08 30.03 3.60
N MET A 171 7.98 30.48 4.25
CA MET A 171 6.60 30.20 3.79
C MET A 171 5.83 31.44 3.30
N ASP A 172 6.51 32.58 3.14
CA ASP A 172 5.84 33.86 2.83
C ASP A 172 6.10 34.44 1.43
N ASN A 173 6.89 33.80 0.56
CA ASN A 173 7.15 34.31 -0.79
C ASN A 173 7.08 33.24 -1.89
N ALA A 174 5.88 32.69 -2.13
CA ALA A 174 5.59 32.09 -3.43
C ALA A 174 5.01 33.19 -4.36
N PRO A 175 5.55 33.41 -5.58
CA PRO A 175 5.07 34.48 -6.45
C PRO A 175 3.65 34.16 -6.96
N LEU A 176 2.74 35.10 -6.71
CA LEU A 176 1.40 35.14 -7.30
C LEU A 176 1.52 35.32 -8.82
N PHE A 177 1.20 34.29 -9.60
CA PHE A 177 1.10 34.44 -11.06
C PHE A 177 -0.19 35.17 -11.44
N HIS A 178 -0.02 36.39 -11.94
CA HIS A 178 -1.07 37.18 -12.58
C HIS A 178 -1.49 36.56 -13.91
N THR A 179 -2.78 36.33 -14.09
CA THR A 179 -3.41 36.00 -15.37
C THR A 179 -3.61 37.27 -16.19
N GLN A 180 -3.02 37.34 -17.39
CA GLN A 180 -3.54 38.17 -18.49
C GLN A 180 -3.44 37.41 -19.81
N GLY A 181 -4.57 37.31 -20.51
CA GLY A 181 -4.69 36.66 -21.80
C GLY A 181 -4.48 37.60 -22.98
N THR A 182 -4.10 37.03 -24.13
CA THR A 182 -4.71 37.17 -25.47
C THR A 182 -3.84 36.43 -26.50
N PRO A 183 -4.41 35.86 -27.58
CA PRO A 183 -3.67 35.02 -28.52
C PRO A 183 -3.13 35.85 -29.70
N PRO A 184 -1.98 35.49 -30.32
CA PRO A 184 -1.65 35.99 -31.64
C PRO A 184 -1.86 34.92 -32.72
N GLY A 185 -2.32 35.39 -33.88
CA GLY A 185 -2.62 34.60 -35.05
C GLY A 185 -1.41 34.23 -35.91
N SER A 186 -1.77 33.55 -36.99
CA SER A 186 -0.94 33.00 -38.07
C SER A 186 0.02 33.98 -38.74
N SER A 187 1.27 33.55 -38.95
CA SER A 187 2.00 33.77 -40.21
C SER A 187 3.22 32.85 -40.34
N SER A 188 3.38 32.33 -41.54
CA SER A 188 4.44 31.45 -42.06
C SER A 188 5.78 32.14 -42.32
N SER A 189 6.92 31.46 -42.10
CA SER A 189 8.06 31.42 -43.04
C SER A 189 9.15 30.45 -42.62
N LEU A 190 9.63 29.67 -43.59
CA LEU A 190 10.85 28.84 -43.58
C LEU A 190 12.12 29.71 -43.54
N GLY A 191 13.19 29.24 -42.89
CA GLY A 191 14.53 29.83 -43.00
C GLY A 191 15.55 29.18 -42.07
N SER A 192 16.67 28.74 -42.65
CA SER A 192 17.76 27.95 -42.07
C SER A 192 18.76 28.73 -41.21
N SER A 193 19.51 27.96 -40.41
CA SER A 193 20.90 28.18 -39.94
C SER A 193 21.20 29.44 -39.12
N ALA A 194 21.53 29.26 -37.83
CA ALA A 194 22.89 29.41 -37.30
C ALA A 194 22.86 29.61 -35.76
N GLU A 195 23.92 29.08 -35.15
CA GLU A 195 24.53 29.48 -33.87
C GLU A 195 23.90 28.99 -32.56
N GLU A 196 24.66 28.06 -31.94
CA GLU A 196 24.69 27.74 -30.52
C GLU A 196 24.90 29.03 -29.71
N ASP A 197 23.91 29.41 -28.92
CA ASP A 197 24.13 30.25 -27.75
C ASP A 197 23.72 29.44 -26.52
N GLY A 198 24.74 28.96 -25.81
CA GLY A 198 24.61 28.27 -24.55
C GLY A 198 24.09 29.23 -23.49
N ALA A 199 22.78 29.18 -23.23
CA ALA A 199 22.23 29.62 -21.96
C ALA A 199 22.43 28.49 -20.94
N GLN A 200 23.62 28.50 -20.35
CA GLN A 200 23.97 27.75 -19.15
C GLN A 200 22.99 28.16 -18.04
N ILE A 201 22.05 27.27 -17.70
CA ILE A 201 21.21 27.43 -16.51
C ILE A 201 22.10 27.04 -15.33
N ASP A 202 22.79 28.03 -14.77
CA ASP A 202 23.55 27.88 -13.54
C ASP A 202 22.59 27.58 -12.37
N GLY A 203 22.82 26.43 -11.73
CA GLY A 203 22.60 26.26 -10.30
C GLY A 203 21.16 26.13 -9.78
N ALA A 204 20.39 25.16 -10.27
CA ALA A 204 19.38 24.52 -9.42
C ALA A 204 20.07 23.38 -8.67
N ASP A 205 20.49 23.67 -7.45
CA ASP A 205 21.16 22.74 -6.57
C ASP A 205 20.39 21.42 -6.47
N HIS A 206 21.05 20.30 -6.76
CA HIS A 206 20.53 18.94 -6.59
C HIS A 206 20.61 18.48 -5.13
N THR A 207 20.76 19.43 -4.18
CA THR A 207 20.70 19.20 -2.74
C THR A 207 19.38 18.55 -2.34
N THR A 208 19.49 17.27 -1.99
CA THR A 208 18.74 16.61 -0.91
C THR A 208 17.25 16.94 -0.85
N LYS A 209 16.45 16.25 -1.68
CA LYS A 209 14.99 16.19 -1.48
C LYS A 209 14.72 15.62 -0.08
N LYS A 210 14.42 16.50 0.89
CA LYS A 210 14.12 16.15 2.29
C LYS A 210 13.09 15.02 2.36
N GLY A 211 13.29 14.08 3.29
CA GLY A 211 12.24 13.21 3.78
C GLY A 211 12.23 11.75 3.31
N TRP A 212 12.84 11.40 2.18
CA TRP A 212 12.86 10.02 1.66
C TRP A 212 14.28 9.56 1.34
N ASN A 213 15.20 9.72 2.29
CA ASN A 213 16.59 9.31 2.12
C ASN A 213 16.70 7.81 2.41
N LEU A 214 17.11 7.00 1.44
CA LEU A 214 17.27 5.56 1.65
C LEU A 214 18.44 5.30 2.60
N LEU A 215 18.16 4.59 3.69
CA LEU A 215 19.17 4.03 4.58
C LEU A 215 19.74 2.73 3.99
N ARG A 216 18.84 1.79 3.65
CA ARG A 216 19.23 0.51 3.08
C ARG A 216 18.09 -0.15 2.32
N SER A 217 18.47 -0.93 1.32
CA SER A 217 17.61 -1.89 0.63
C SER A 217 18.25 -3.28 0.73
N VAL A 218 17.51 -4.27 1.21
CA VAL A 218 17.98 -5.67 1.29
C VAL A 218 17.03 -6.61 0.58
N GLY A 219 17.58 -7.68 -0.02
CA GLY A 219 16.79 -8.74 -0.60
C GLY A 219 16.29 -9.73 0.45
N VAL A 220 15.13 -10.34 0.23
CA VAL A 220 14.64 -11.46 1.03
C VAL A 220 14.47 -12.68 0.14
N ASP A 221 15.04 -13.80 0.56
CA ASP A 221 14.93 -15.06 -0.19
C ASP A 221 13.59 -15.75 0.08
N THR A 222 12.77 -15.85 -0.96
CA THR A 222 11.52 -16.60 -0.97
C THR A 222 11.55 -17.69 -2.03
N PRO A 223 10.95 -18.87 -1.81
CA PRO A 223 11.04 -19.99 -2.76
C PRO A 223 10.33 -19.69 -4.09
N SER A 224 9.34 -18.81 -4.07
CA SER A 224 8.60 -18.39 -5.24
C SER A 224 8.19 -16.90 -5.11
N PRO A 225 7.82 -16.25 -6.22
CA PRO A 225 7.27 -14.90 -6.18
C PRO A 225 5.86 -14.93 -5.57
N VAL A 226 5.68 -14.23 -4.46
CA VAL A 226 4.42 -14.11 -3.71
C VAL A 226 4.02 -12.65 -3.57
N MET A 227 2.72 -12.39 -3.52
CA MET A 227 2.18 -11.09 -3.14
C MET A 227 2.34 -10.93 -1.64
N MET A 228 3.17 -9.97 -1.23
CA MET A 228 3.36 -9.57 0.15
C MET A 228 2.77 -8.17 0.32
N HIS A 229 1.44 -8.11 0.42
CA HIS A 229 0.67 -6.85 0.34
C HIS A 229 1.02 -5.90 1.49
N ASP A 230 1.07 -6.43 2.71
CA ASP A 230 1.34 -5.68 3.95
C ASP A 230 2.42 -6.40 4.77
N PHE A 231 2.93 -5.74 5.79
CA PHE A 231 3.95 -6.22 6.72
C PHE A 231 3.73 -5.58 8.09
N LEU A 232 4.46 -5.99 9.13
CA LEU A 232 4.39 -5.33 10.45
C LEU A 232 5.76 -4.87 10.92
N LEU A 233 5.75 -3.91 11.84
CA LEU A 233 6.93 -3.54 12.61
C LEU A 233 6.74 -4.00 14.05
N THR A 234 7.81 -4.49 14.65
CA THR A 234 8.00 -4.53 16.09
C THR A 234 9.07 -3.52 16.49
N GLU A 235 9.50 -3.55 17.74
CA GLU A 235 10.61 -2.71 18.21
C GLU A 235 11.88 -2.98 17.41
N ASN A 236 12.21 -4.25 17.17
CA ASN A 236 13.48 -4.70 16.60
C ASN A 236 13.34 -5.41 15.25
N TYR A 237 12.13 -5.72 14.77
CA TYR A 237 11.92 -6.53 13.58
C TYR A 237 10.95 -5.93 12.57
N VAL A 238 11.22 -6.18 11.30
CA VAL A 238 10.24 -6.17 10.20
C VAL A 238 9.65 -7.58 10.09
N VAL A 239 8.33 -7.68 10.12
CA VAL A 239 7.59 -8.95 10.07
C VAL A 239 7.02 -9.15 8.67
N LEU A 240 7.38 -10.26 8.03
CA LEU A 240 7.09 -10.57 6.64
C LEU A 240 6.10 -11.75 6.54
N PHE A 241 5.13 -11.66 5.61
CA PHE A 241 4.14 -12.71 5.37
C PHE A 241 4.40 -13.41 4.04
N ASP A 242 5.10 -14.55 4.07
CA ASP A 242 5.25 -15.43 2.90
C ASP A 242 4.06 -16.41 2.87
N PHE A 243 2.94 -15.90 2.36
CA PHE A 243 1.66 -16.59 2.28
C PHE A 243 1.36 -16.99 0.82
N PRO A 244 0.50 -18.01 0.60
CA PRO A 244 0.34 -18.69 -0.70
C PRO A 244 -0.42 -17.90 -1.78
N LEU A 245 -0.29 -16.57 -1.85
CA LEU A 245 -0.74 -15.75 -2.98
C LEU A 245 0.39 -15.63 -4.01
N THR A 246 0.61 -16.69 -4.78
CA THR A 246 1.72 -16.73 -5.74
C THR A 246 1.43 -15.84 -6.95
N THR A 247 2.48 -15.24 -7.50
CA THR A 247 2.40 -14.33 -8.64
C THR A 247 3.15 -14.90 -9.84
N LYS A 248 2.45 -15.21 -10.93
CA LYS A 248 3.05 -15.84 -12.12
C LYS A 248 2.63 -15.08 -13.37
N ALA A 249 3.57 -14.39 -14.01
CA ALA A 249 3.31 -13.66 -15.25
C ALA A 249 2.84 -14.58 -16.39
N SER A 250 3.28 -15.85 -16.40
CA SER A 250 2.86 -16.85 -17.40
C SER A 250 1.34 -17.09 -17.43
N ARG A 251 0.64 -16.89 -16.29
CA ARG A 251 -0.82 -17.01 -16.21
C ARG A 251 -1.54 -16.04 -17.14
N LEU A 252 -0.95 -14.87 -17.40
CA LEU A 252 -1.54 -13.91 -18.34
C LEU A 252 -1.65 -14.49 -19.76
N LEU A 253 -0.66 -15.30 -20.17
CA LEU A 253 -0.65 -15.98 -21.47
C LEU A 253 -1.68 -17.11 -21.54
N GLU A 254 -2.06 -17.67 -20.40
CA GLU A 254 -3.12 -18.67 -20.25
C GLU A 254 -4.52 -18.04 -20.09
N ASP A 255 -4.65 -16.72 -20.30
CA ASP A 255 -5.86 -15.94 -20.09
C ASP A 255 -6.38 -15.94 -18.64
N LYS A 256 -5.48 -16.18 -17.66
CA LYS A 256 -5.78 -16.16 -16.22
C LYS A 256 -5.25 -14.89 -15.53
N PHE A 257 -5.79 -14.60 -14.35
CA PHE A 257 -5.29 -13.55 -13.48
C PHE A 257 -3.89 -13.94 -12.93
N PRO A 258 -2.92 -13.01 -12.82
CA PRO A 258 -1.54 -13.37 -12.46
C PRO A 258 -1.35 -13.81 -11.00
N VAL A 259 -2.29 -13.50 -10.12
CA VAL A 259 -2.24 -13.84 -8.69
C VAL A 259 -3.27 -14.90 -8.37
N GLU A 260 -2.86 -16.02 -7.78
CA GLU A 260 -3.76 -17.12 -7.40
C GLU A 260 -3.39 -17.62 -6.00
N TYR A 261 -4.35 -18.23 -5.32
CA TYR A 261 -4.15 -18.88 -4.03
C TYR A 261 -3.73 -20.34 -4.23
N GLU A 262 -2.49 -20.67 -3.92
CA GLU A 262 -1.89 -22.02 -4.09
C GLU A 262 -1.43 -22.55 -2.72
N PRO A 263 -2.31 -23.17 -1.90
CA PRO A 263 -1.99 -23.56 -0.53
C PRO A 263 -0.82 -24.54 -0.41
N GLU A 264 -0.48 -25.27 -1.48
CA GLU A 264 0.67 -26.16 -1.56
C GLU A 264 2.02 -25.43 -1.51
N HIS A 265 2.05 -24.11 -1.73
CA HIS A 265 3.23 -23.27 -1.47
C HIS A 265 3.60 -23.24 0.03
N GLY A 266 2.65 -23.54 0.91
CA GLY A 266 2.80 -23.39 2.36
C GLY A 266 2.63 -21.94 2.81
N ALA A 267 2.83 -21.69 4.10
CA ALA A 267 2.88 -20.35 4.65
C ALA A 267 3.96 -20.27 5.74
N ARG A 268 4.61 -19.10 5.85
CA ARG A 268 5.58 -18.82 6.91
C ARG A 268 5.63 -17.33 7.23
N ILE A 269 5.95 -17.02 8.48
CA ILE A 269 6.12 -15.66 8.97
C ILE A 269 7.61 -15.42 9.23
N GLY A 270 8.17 -14.38 8.63
CA GLY A 270 9.58 -14.04 8.70
C GLY A 270 9.85 -12.86 9.62
N LEU A 271 10.95 -12.92 10.38
CA LEU A 271 11.47 -11.81 11.17
C LEU A 271 12.83 -11.38 10.62
N LEU A 272 12.88 -10.15 10.09
CA LEU A 272 14.09 -9.45 9.65
C LEU A 272 14.48 -8.42 10.71
N ARG A 273 15.73 -8.39 11.17
CA ARG A 273 16.17 -7.40 12.16
C ARG A 273 16.20 -6.01 11.53
N ARG A 274 15.71 -5.00 12.27
CA ARG A 274 15.72 -3.61 11.85
C ARG A 274 17.13 -3.02 11.83
N ASP A 275 17.99 -3.43 12.76
CA ASP A 275 19.40 -2.99 12.79
C ASP A 275 20.14 -3.33 11.50
N ASP A 276 19.76 -4.42 10.82
CA ASP A 276 20.37 -4.83 9.56
C ASP A 276 20.01 -3.85 8.41
N LEU A 277 19.00 -3.00 8.62
CA LEU A 277 18.55 -1.93 7.73
C LEU A 277 18.96 -0.53 8.20
N GLU A 278 19.11 -0.32 9.51
CA GLU A 278 19.36 0.99 10.13
C GLU A 278 20.84 1.25 10.46
N GLY A 279 21.67 0.21 10.57
CA GLY A 279 23.08 0.33 10.99
C GLY A 279 24.01 0.98 9.95
N GLU A 280 25.05 1.66 10.43
CA GLU A 280 26.14 2.19 9.61
C GLU A 280 26.93 1.06 8.92
N ARG A 281 27.35 1.28 7.67
CA ARG A 281 28.33 0.41 7.00
C ARG A 281 29.74 0.91 7.30
N ASP A 282 30.69 -0.01 7.41
CA ASP A 282 32.13 0.28 7.33
C ASP A 282 32.60 0.61 5.89
N ASP A 283 31.69 0.64 4.91
CA ASP A 283 31.91 0.80 3.46
C ASP A 283 30.79 1.69 2.88
N ASP A 284 31.15 2.77 2.18
CA ASP A 284 30.23 3.76 1.61
C ASP A 284 29.30 3.21 0.51
N GLY A 285 29.48 1.93 0.14
CA GLY A 285 28.61 1.21 -0.79
C GLY A 285 28.64 1.78 -2.19
N SER A 286 29.60 2.63 -2.53
CA SER A 286 29.76 3.18 -3.88
C SER A 286 30.57 2.26 -4.79
N ASP A 287 30.25 2.22 -6.09
CA ASP A 287 31.17 1.61 -7.06
C ASP A 287 32.40 2.49 -7.26
N GLU A 288 33.34 2.00 -8.07
CA GLU A 288 34.51 2.74 -8.55
C GLU A 288 34.18 4.08 -9.25
N HIS A 289 32.91 4.38 -9.51
CA HIS A 289 32.42 5.63 -10.10
C HIS A 289 31.65 6.51 -9.09
N GLY A 290 31.63 6.17 -7.80
CA GLY A 290 30.97 6.96 -6.74
C GLY A 290 29.45 6.85 -6.74
N GLN A 291 28.88 5.91 -7.50
CA GLN A 291 27.45 5.66 -7.52
C GLN A 291 27.10 4.62 -6.46
N GLN A 292 26.14 4.91 -5.57
CA GLN A 292 25.69 3.93 -4.57
C GLN A 292 25.26 2.63 -5.28
N THR A 293 26.06 1.59 -5.12
CA THR A 293 25.81 0.23 -5.60
C THR A 293 24.82 -0.45 -4.68
N GLY A 294 23.58 0.03 -4.68
CA GLY A 294 22.49 -0.85 -4.32
C GLY A 294 22.42 -1.91 -5.39
N THR A 295 23.17 -3.00 -5.35
CA THR A 295 22.56 -4.31 -5.66
C THR A 295 21.63 -4.67 -4.50
N PRO A 296 20.69 -5.63 -4.57
CA PRO A 296 20.40 -6.38 -3.35
C PRO A 296 21.69 -7.15 -3.02
N ALA A 297 22.72 -6.43 -2.56
CA ALA A 297 24.08 -6.94 -2.38
C ALA A 297 24.07 -7.99 -1.26
N ASP A 298 23.16 -7.81 -0.30
CA ASP A 298 22.95 -8.71 0.80
C ASP A 298 21.51 -9.22 0.75
N VAL A 299 21.37 -10.53 0.53
CA VAL A 299 20.16 -11.24 0.92
C VAL A 299 20.19 -11.29 2.44
N ALA A 300 19.23 -10.63 3.07
CA ALA A 300 19.18 -10.54 4.52
C ALA A 300 18.84 -11.90 5.14
N GLU A 301 19.41 -12.16 6.31
CA GLU A 301 19.05 -13.32 7.11
C GLU A 301 17.69 -13.08 7.76
N VAL A 302 16.69 -13.87 7.33
CA VAL A 302 15.35 -13.82 7.89
C VAL A 302 15.09 -15.09 8.70
N ARG A 303 14.65 -14.93 9.94
CA ARG A 303 14.20 -16.05 10.76
C ARG A 303 12.76 -16.38 10.42
N TRP A 304 12.54 -17.54 9.81
CA TRP A 304 11.21 -18.02 9.40
C TRP A 304 10.57 -18.94 10.44
N PHE A 305 9.26 -18.81 10.59
CA PHE A 305 8.41 -19.68 11.40
C PHE A 305 7.28 -20.23 10.52
N ASP A 306 7.11 -21.54 10.50
CA ASP A 306 6.04 -22.19 9.72
C ASP A 306 4.66 -21.77 10.22
N ALA A 307 3.73 -21.49 9.31
CA ALA A 307 2.36 -21.07 9.62
C ALA A 307 1.34 -21.85 8.76
N ASP A 308 0.07 -21.85 9.19
CA ASP A 308 -0.98 -22.51 8.44
C ASP A 308 -1.41 -21.68 7.20
N PRO A 309 -1.52 -22.28 6.00
CA PRO A 309 -1.92 -21.59 4.78
C PRO A 309 -3.24 -20.82 4.89
N GLY A 310 -3.22 -19.58 4.43
CA GLY A 310 -4.38 -18.68 4.38
C GLY A 310 -4.05 -17.45 3.54
N VAL A 311 -4.82 -16.38 3.68
CA VAL A 311 -4.54 -15.09 3.05
C VAL A 311 -4.52 -14.00 4.11
N VAL A 312 -3.43 -13.24 4.16
CA VAL A 312 -3.31 -12.02 4.95
C VAL A 312 -3.10 -10.87 3.97
N LEU A 313 -4.08 -9.99 3.86
CA LEU A 313 -3.95 -8.75 3.10
C LEU A 313 -3.58 -7.59 4.02
N HIS A 314 -4.35 -7.36 5.08
CA HIS A 314 -4.13 -6.24 5.99
C HIS A 314 -3.74 -6.71 7.39
N ALA A 315 -2.71 -6.07 7.93
CA ALA A 315 -2.13 -6.36 9.22
C ALA A 315 -2.29 -5.17 10.17
N ILE A 316 -2.44 -5.47 11.47
CA ILE A 316 -2.81 -4.47 12.48
C ILE A 316 -1.57 -3.99 13.23
N ASN A 317 -0.96 -4.88 14.01
CA ASN A 317 0.14 -4.55 14.91
C ASN A 317 0.99 -5.79 15.22
N ALA A 318 2.26 -5.57 15.56
CA ALA A 318 3.10 -6.58 16.19
C ALA A 318 3.90 -5.98 17.35
N TYR A 319 4.22 -6.80 18.34
CA TYR A 319 5.02 -6.38 19.49
C TYR A 319 5.83 -7.55 20.05
N GLU A 320 6.90 -7.20 20.77
CA GLU A 320 7.83 -8.13 21.38
C GLU A 320 7.51 -8.33 22.86
N SER A 321 7.61 -9.58 23.32
CA SER A 321 7.56 -9.93 24.74
C SER A 321 9.00 -9.98 25.29
N PRO A 322 9.33 -9.20 26.33
CA PRO A 322 10.65 -9.22 26.93
C PRO A 322 10.91 -10.56 27.62
N GLY A 323 12.12 -11.09 27.47
CA GLY A 323 12.62 -12.27 28.18
C GLY A 323 13.32 -11.96 29.49
N SER A 324 14.06 -12.96 30.01
CA SER A 324 15.02 -12.74 31.09
C SER A 324 16.28 -12.08 30.53
N GLY A 325 16.55 -10.83 30.94
CA GLY A 325 17.49 -9.95 30.24
C GLY A 325 16.84 -9.27 29.04
N SER A 326 17.50 -8.29 28.42
CA SER A 326 16.94 -7.47 27.31
C SER A 326 16.60 -8.25 26.02
N ALA A 327 16.63 -9.58 26.03
CA ALA A 327 16.40 -10.43 24.88
C ALA A 327 14.90 -10.70 24.64
N THR A 328 14.47 -10.58 23.39
CA THR A 328 13.12 -10.93 22.96
C THR A 328 12.89 -12.44 23.04
N THR A 329 11.81 -12.86 23.69
CA THR A 329 11.43 -14.28 23.77
C THR A 329 10.32 -14.63 22.80
N LYS A 330 9.37 -13.71 22.60
CA LYS A 330 8.22 -13.93 21.72
C LYS A 330 7.89 -12.68 20.92
N VAL A 331 7.36 -12.88 19.72
CA VAL A 331 6.71 -11.83 18.93
C VAL A 331 5.23 -12.19 18.81
N THR A 332 4.36 -11.29 19.24
CA THR A 332 2.91 -11.42 19.03
C THR A 332 2.48 -10.45 17.95
N LEU A 333 1.66 -10.92 17.01
CA LEU A 333 1.17 -10.12 15.90
C LEU A 333 -0.33 -10.34 15.67
N HIS A 334 -1.01 -9.29 15.23
CA HIS A 334 -2.43 -9.26 14.90
C HIS A 334 -2.61 -8.89 13.44
N ALA A 335 -3.37 -9.70 12.70
CA ALA A 335 -3.71 -9.42 11.31
C ALA A 335 -5.09 -9.98 10.98
N LEU A 336 -5.63 -9.55 9.83
CA LEU A 336 -6.89 -10.08 9.31
C LEU A 336 -6.58 -11.21 8.34
N ARG A 337 -7.17 -12.39 8.59
CA ARG A 337 -6.90 -13.61 7.84
C ARG A 337 -8.16 -14.13 7.17
N SER A 338 -8.08 -14.40 5.88
CA SER A 338 -9.10 -15.14 5.13
C SER A 338 -8.69 -16.60 4.94
N THR A 339 -9.68 -17.49 4.85
CA THR A 339 -9.48 -18.90 4.47
C THR A 339 -10.27 -19.16 3.19
N PRO A 340 -9.64 -19.13 2.00
CA PRO A 340 -10.32 -19.40 0.74
C PRO A 340 -10.87 -20.83 0.70
N SER A 341 -12.09 -21.01 0.18
CA SER A 341 -12.76 -22.33 0.13
C SER A 341 -12.25 -23.24 -0.99
N ASP A 342 -11.75 -22.66 -2.09
CA ASP A 342 -11.33 -23.38 -3.30
C ASP A 342 -10.03 -22.77 -3.84
N ALA A 343 -9.03 -23.60 -4.13
CA ALA A 343 -7.75 -23.19 -4.73
C ALA A 343 -7.85 -22.87 -6.24
N ALA A 344 -9.02 -23.05 -6.86
CA ALA A 344 -9.16 -23.03 -8.32
C ALA A 344 -9.57 -21.68 -8.92
N GLU A 345 -9.81 -20.64 -8.10
CA GLU A 345 -10.20 -19.31 -8.57
C GLU A 345 -9.33 -18.22 -7.93
N PRO A 346 -8.98 -17.14 -8.66
CA PRO A 346 -8.20 -16.04 -8.10
C PRO A 346 -8.90 -15.45 -6.87
N PHE A 347 -8.19 -15.41 -5.73
CA PHE A 347 -8.72 -14.89 -4.47
C PHE A 347 -9.35 -13.50 -4.61
N ILE A 348 -8.73 -12.63 -5.42
CA ILE A 348 -9.22 -11.26 -5.66
C ILE A 348 -10.58 -11.21 -6.37
N LEU A 349 -10.97 -12.28 -7.06
CA LEU A 349 -12.24 -12.38 -7.79
C LEU A 349 -13.36 -13.00 -6.93
N LYS A 350 -13.00 -13.85 -5.97
CA LYS A 350 -13.93 -14.48 -5.02
C LYS A 350 -13.53 -14.09 -3.60
N TYR A 351 -14.06 -12.96 -3.16
CA TYR A 351 -13.80 -12.45 -1.82
C TYR A 351 -14.14 -13.50 -0.77
N ALA A 352 -13.15 -13.90 0.04
CA ALA A 352 -13.36 -14.70 1.23
C ALA A 352 -13.23 -13.78 2.46
N PRO A 353 -14.20 -13.83 3.39
CA PRO A 353 -14.21 -12.95 4.54
C PRO A 353 -12.95 -13.14 5.39
N ALA A 354 -12.41 -12.01 5.86
CA ALA A 354 -11.30 -11.99 6.78
C ALA A 354 -11.80 -11.87 8.23
N PHE A 355 -11.03 -12.47 9.14
CA PHE A 355 -11.31 -12.49 10.56
C PHE A 355 -10.07 -12.07 11.35
N LEU A 356 -10.26 -11.56 12.57
CA LEU A 356 -9.15 -11.16 13.42
C LEU A 356 -8.40 -12.39 13.93
N HIS A 357 -7.11 -12.48 13.59
CA HIS A 357 -6.21 -13.54 14.03
C HIS A 357 -5.02 -12.98 14.82
N GLU A 358 -4.48 -13.83 15.68
CA GLU A 358 -3.26 -13.60 16.43
C GLU A 358 -2.27 -14.73 16.14
N TRP A 359 -1.01 -14.38 15.90
CA TRP A 359 0.09 -15.33 15.91
C TRP A 359 1.06 -14.99 17.03
N THR A 360 1.65 -16.02 17.63
CA THR A 360 2.76 -15.90 18.57
C THR A 360 3.94 -16.70 18.06
N LEU A 361 5.03 -16.03 17.76
CA LEU A 361 6.30 -16.61 17.34
C LEU A 361 7.18 -16.75 18.57
N ASP A 362 7.63 -17.96 18.88
CA ASP A 362 8.41 -18.26 20.07
C ASP A 362 9.86 -18.57 19.71
N PHE A 363 10.80 -17.73 20.17
CA PHE A 363 12.21 -17.84 19.84
C PHE A 363 12.87 -19.06 20.50
N GLU A 364 12.36 -19.53 21.64
CA GLU A 364 12.93 -20.65 22.38
C GLU A 364 12.55 -21.99 21.73
N THR A 365 11.28 -22.15 21.36
CA THR A 365 10.78 -23.39 20.77
C THR A 365 10.89 -23.42 19.24
N GLY A 366 11.01 -22.24 18.60
CA GLY A 366 10.95 -22.09 17.14
C GLY A 366 9.55 -22.27 16.56
N THR A 367 8.49 -22.21 17.38
CA THR A 367 7.11 -22.48 16.93
C THR A 367 6.34 -21.20 16.63
N CYS A 368 5.47 -21.27 15.63
CA CYS A 368 4.38 -20.31 15.41
C CYS A 368 3.07 -20.89 15.95
N MET A 369 2.39 -20.17 16.83
CA MET A 369 1.04 -20.53 17.29
C MET A 369 0.03 -19.55 16.73
N GLU A 370 -0.96 -20.05 15.98
CA GLU A 370 -2.07 -19.26 15.45
C GLU A 370 -3.32 -19.38 16.33
N ARG A 371 -4.08 -18.29 16.46
CA ARG A 371 -5.41 -18.27 17.06
C ARG A 371 -6.34 -17.32 16.29
N CYS A 372 -7.48 -17.84 15.82
CA CYS A 372 -8.60 -16.99 15.42
C CYS A 372 -9.22 -16.35 16.68
N LEU A 373 -9.09 -15.03 16.83
CA LEU A 373 -9.63 -14.29 17.98
C LEU A 373 -11.12 -13.99 17.82
N ASN A 374 -11.61 -13.83 16.59
CA ASN A 374 -13.02 -13.58 16.31
C ASN A 374 -13.44 -14.22 14.99
N SER A 375 -14.12 -15.37 15.04
CA SER A 375 -14.53 -16.13 13.85
C SER A 375 -15.92 -15.76 13.31
N HIS A 376 -16.57 -14.74 13.86
CA HIS A 376 -17.98 -14.44 13.57
C HIS A 376 -18.23 -13.00 13.11
N THR A 377 -17.26 -12.11 13.26
CA THR A 377 -17.36 -10.71 12.82
C THR A 377 -16.43 -10.51 11.64
N PRO A 378 -16.95 -10.57 10.39
CA PRO A 378 -16.15 -10.33 9.22
C PRO A 378 -15.76 -8.85 9.16
N VAL A 379 -14.47 -8.59 9.06
CA VAL A 379 -13.91 -7.25 9.04
C VAL A 379 -12.76 -7.15 8.06
N ASP A 380 -12.51 -5.95 7.56
CA ASP A 380 -11.34 -5.61 6.75
C ASP A 380 -10.84 -4.20 7.10
N PHE A 381 -9.80 -3.73 6.41
CA PHE A 381 -9.28 -2.36 6.52
C PHE A 381 -9.05 -1.93 7.98
N PRO A 382 -8.15 -2.63 8.71
CA PRO A 382 -7.86 -2.30 10.08
C PRO A 382 -7.05 -1.01 10.15
N THR A 383 -7.40 -0.16 11.11
CA THR A 383 -6.65 1.03 11.46
C THR A 383 -6.44 1.06 12.97
N ALA A 384 -5.29 1.58 13.39
CA ALA A 384 -4.93 1.70 14.79
C ALA A 384 -4.16 3.00 15.03
N ASP A 385 -3.81 3.26 16.28
CA ASP A 385 -3.05 4.44 16.64
C ASP A 385 -1.60 4.33 16.12
N ASN A 386 -1.29 5.06 15.05
CA ASN A 386 0.03 5.04 14.42
C ASN A 386 1.19 5.39 15.36
N ARG A 387 0.91 6.07 16.49
CA ARG A 387 1.92 6.35 17.53
C ARG A 387 2.39 5.10 18.27
N LYS A 388 1.69 3.96 18.12
CA LYS A 388 2.01 2.67 18.75
C LYS A 388 2.61 1.66 17.77
N VAL A 389 2.72 1.99 16.48
CA VAL A 389 3.27 1.07 15.46
C VAL A 389 4.71 0.69 15.83
N GLY A 390 4.98 -0.61 15.95
CA GLY A 390 6.31 -1.11 16.31
C GLY A 390 6.82 -0.67 17.69
N SER A 391 5.95 -0.15 18.57
CA SER A 391 6.38 0.37 19.87
C SER A 391 5.67 -0.26 21.08
N GLY A 392 4.82 -1.28 20.86
CA GLY A 392 4.23 -2.07 21.95
C GLY A 392 2.80 -2.53 21.71
N VAL A 393 2.15 -2.95 22.80
CA VAL A 393 0.81 -3.52 22.78
C VAL A 393 -0.23 -2.45 22.43
N MET A 394 -1.00 -2.71 21.38
CA MET A 394 -2.23 -1.96 21.10
C MET A 394 -3.39 -2.67 21.80
N GLU A 395 -4.28 -1.91 22.42
CA GLU A 395 -5.40 -2.48 23.19
C GLU A 395 -6.62 -2.77 22.30
N TYR A 396 -6.74 -2.04 21.19
CA TYR A 396 -7.82 -2.20 20.24
C TYR A 396 -7.39 -1.81 18.82
N ALA A 397 -8.16 -2.28 17.85
CA ALA A 397 -8.14 -1.79 16.47
C ALA A 397 -9.54 -1.36 16.05
N LEU A 398 -9.63 -0.41 15.12
CA LEU A 398 -10.87 -0.14 14.39
C LEU A 398 -10.79 -0.86 13.06
N CYS A 399 -11.79 -1.63 12.70
CA CYS A 399 -11.87 -2.28 11.40
C CYS A 399 -13.17 -1.90 10.72
N VAL A 400 -13.18 -1.88 9.40
CA VAL A 400 -14.41 -1.76 8.64
C VAL A 400 -15.19 -3.07 8.74
N SER A 401 -16.49 -2.97 9.03
CA SER A 401 -17.41 -4.10 9.11
C SER A 401 -17.98 -4.43 7.74
N ILE A 402 -18.10 -5.73 7.46
CA ILE A 402 -18.63 -6.25 6.20
C ILE A 402 -20.03 -6.78 6.43
N GLY A 403 -21.03 -6.12 5.83
CA GLY A 403 -22.43 -6.52 5.95
C GLY A 403 -22.82 -7.63 4.97
N SER A 404 -22.21 -7.65 3.78
CA SER A 404 -22.45 -8.70 2.77
C SER A 404 -21.32 -8.78 1.75
N VAL A 405 -21.22 -9.90 1.05
CA VAL A 405 -20.29 -10.14 -0.07
C VAL A 405 -21.11 -10.68 -1.25
N GLY A 406 -20.78 -10.29 -2.48
CA GLY A 406 -21.47 -10.60 -3.75
C GLY A 406 -22.19 -11.97 -3.86
N GLY A 407 -23.37 -11.96 -4.51
CA GLY A 407 -24.23 -13.12 -4.81
C GLY A 407 -25.66 -12.99 -4.24
N PRO A 408 -26.73 -13.52 -4.89
CA PRO A 408 -28.11 -13.31 -4.46
C PRO A 408 -28.39 -14.03 -3.13
N LEU A 409 -28.55 -13.26 -2.05
CA LEU A 409 -29.34 -13.70 -0.93
C LEU A 409 -30.79 -13.86 -1.42
N GLU A 410 -31.41 -15.02 -1.17
CA GLU A 410 -32.82 -15.31 -1.50
C GLU A 410 -33.85 -14.43 -0.75
N SER A 411 -33.48 -13.21 -0.32
CA SER A 411 -34.43 -12.13 -0.02
C SER A 411 -33.74 -10.77 0.11
N VAL A 412 -34.44 -9.77 -0.42
CA VAL A 412 -34.17 -8.33 -0.68
C VAL A 412 -33.02 -7.63 0.07
N ALA A 413 -31.79 -7.82 -0.41
CA ALA A 413 -30.92 -6.78 -0.99
C ALA A 413 -29.67 -7.46 -1.61
N THR A 414 -29.33 -7.14 -2.86
CA THR A 414 -28.29 -7.89 -3.62
C THR A 414 -27.10 -7.01 -3.99
N PRO A 415 -25.88 -7.24 -3.46
CA PRO A 415 -24.65 -6.68 -4.04
C PRO A 415 -24.44 -7.21 -5.47
N ARG A 416 -24.06 -6.34 -6.41
CA ARG A 416 -23.88 -6.73 -7.83
C ARG A 416 -22.50 -7.31 -8.15
N ASP A 417 -21.43 -6.89 -7.48
CA ASP A 417 -20.10 -7.53 -7.47
C ASP A 417 -19.29 -6.94 -6.29
N GLY A 418 -18.84 -7.75 -5.32
CA GLY A 418 -17.97 -7.29 -4.21
C GLY A 418 -18.58 -7.21 -2.80
N ALA A 419 -17.82 -6.68 -1.84
CA ALA A 419 -18.20 -6.55 -0.43
C ALA A 419 -18.91 -5.22 -0.13
N LEU A 420 -20.00 -5.25 0.66
CA LEU A 420 -20.68 -4.07 1.18
C LEU A 420 -20.23 -3.78 2.61
N LEU A 421 -19.69 -2.58 2.79
CA LEU A 421 -19.17 -2.09 4.07
C LEU A 421 -20.33 -1.43 4.85
N ASP A 422 -20.70 -1.99 6.00
CA ASP A 422 -21.91 -1.60 6.75
C ASP A 422 -21.62 -0.82 8.04
N GLY A 423 -20.35 -0.56 8.35
CA GLY A 423 -19.99 0.14 9.57
C GLY A 423 -18.50 0.07 9.92
N VAL A 424 -18.19 0.49 11.14
CA VAL A 424 -16.86 0.41 11.76
C VAL A 424 -17.00 -0.32 13.09
N VAL A 425 -16.11 -1.28 13.36
CA VAL A 425 -16.10 -2.10 14.56
C VAL A 425 -14.81 -1.85 15.32
N LYS A 426 -14.93 -1.62 16.62
CA LYS A 426 -13.80 -1.55 17.54
C LYS A 426 -13.55 -2.93 18.14
N MET A 427 -12.43 -3.54 17.80
CA MET A 427 -12.04 -4.90 18.20
C MET A 427 -11.01 -4.85 19.34
N ALA A 428 -11.23 -5.62 20.40
CA ALA A 428 -10.25 -5.76 21.48
C ALA A 428 -9.05 -6.61 21.05
N LEU A 429 -7.84 -6.10 21.24
CA LEU A 429 -6.58 -6.83 21.01
C LEU A 429 -5.99 -7.39 22.30
N THR A 430 -6.44 -6.91 23.46
CA THR A 430 -6.05 -7.38 24.79
C THR A 430 -7.27 -7.72 25.64
N ASP A 431 -7.05 -8.50 26.70
CA ASP A 431 -8.06 -8.68 27.76
C ASP A 431 -8.12 -7.42 28.65
N GLY A 432 -9.25 -7.21 29.33
CA GLY A 432 -9.40 -6.18 30.37
C GLY A 432 -9.52 -4.74 29.85
N TYR A 433 -9.57 -4.53 28.53
CA TYR A 433 -9.72 -3.18 27.97
C TYR A 433 -11.04 -2.55 28.44
N GLY A 434 -10.97 -1.34 28.99
CA GLY A 434 -12.14 -0.60 29.49
C GLY A 434 -12.46 -0.79 30.97
N GLU A 435 -11.65 -1.54 31.74
CA GLU A 435 -11.69 -1.51 33.21
C GLU A 435 -11.20 -0.14 33.71
N GLN A 436 -12.06 0.87 33.70
CA GLN A 436 -11.89 1.98 34.64
C GLN A 436 -12.13 1.42 36.03
N SER A 437 -11.22 1.73 36.95
CA SER A 437 -11.42 1.56 38.39
C SER A 437 -12.69 2.32 38.80
N GLY A 438 -13.84 1.65 38.72
CA GLY A 438 -15.07 2.14 39.32
C GLY A 438 -14.86 2.20 40.83
N ASP A 439 -15.38 3.26 41.44
CA ASP A 439 -15.46 3.43 42.89
C ASP A 439 -15.76 2.09 43.59
N GLU A 440 -15.01 1.79 44.65
CA GLU A 440 -15.04 0.51 45.40
C GLU A 440 -16.42 0.13 45.98
N ASP A 441 -17.46 0.96 45.77
CA ASP A 441 -18.79 0.81 46.35
C ASP A 441 -19.83 0.13 45.44
N ASN A 442 -19.48 -0.31 44.23
CA ASN A 442 -20.42 -1.03 43.35
C ASN A 442 -20.00 -2.49 43.15
N ALA A 443 -20.45 -3.37 44.05
CA ALA A 443 -20.26 -4.82 44.04
C ALA A 443 -21.06 -5.54 42.92
N GLY A 444 -20.89 -5.08 41.69
CA GLY A 444 -21.40 -5.67 40.45
C GLY A 444 -20.36 -5.50 39.35
N GLY A 445 -19.23 -6.20 39.48
CA GLY A 445 -18.09 -6.08 38.57
C GLY A 445 -18.50 -6.24 37.11
N THR A 446 -18.26 -5.21 36.30
CA THR A 446 -18.31 -5.32 34.84
C THR A 446 -17.17 -6.25 34.43
N ALA A 447 -17.49 -7.47 33.99
CA ALA A 447 -16.49 -8.37 33.44
C ALA A 447 -15.77 -7.67 32.29
N GLY A 448 -14.45 -7.44 32.44
CA GLY A 448 -13.62 -6.81 31.41
C GLY A 448 -13.80 -7.49 30.05
N HIS A 449 -13.66 -6.72 28.98
CA HIS A 449 -13.77 -7.28 27.63
C HIS A 449 -12.68 -8.32 27.38
N ARG A 450 -13.05 -9.41 26.71
CA ARG A 450 -12.10 -10.44 26.29
C ARG A 450 -11.42 -10.04 25.00
N ARG A 451 -10.14 -10.38 24.88
CA ARG A 451 -9.36 -10.29 23.64
C ARG A 451 -10.11 -10.96 22.49
N GLY A 452 -10.19 -10.28 21.35
CA GLY A 452 -10.99 -10.69 20.19
C GLY A 452 -12.46 -10.23 20.22
N GLY A 453 -12.94 -9.72 21.35
CA GLY A 453 -14.30 -9.23 21.50
C GLY A 453 -14.56 -7.94 20.71
N VAL A 454 -15.80 -7.78 20.26
CA VAL A 454 -16.30 -6.50 19.75
C VAL A 454 -16.57 -5.60 20.96
N LEU A 455 -15.85 -4.49 21.04
CA LEU A 455 -16.00 -3.46 22.07
C LEU A 455 -17.17 -2.53 21.74
N GLU A 456 -17.23 -2.10 20.48
CA GLU A 456 -18.25 -1.19 19.97
C GLU A 456 -18.42 -1.42 18.46
N LYS A 457 -19.63 -1.20 17.95
CA LYS A 457 -19.91 -1.18 16.50
C LYS A 457 -20.71 0.07 16.18
N PHE A 458 -20.17 0.90 15.29
CA PHE A 458 -20.92 1.92 14.61
C PHE A 458 -21.49 1.32 13.32
N THR A 459 -22.82 1.23 13.23
CA THR A 459 -23.54 0.72 12.06
C THR A 459 -24.07 1.88 11.23
N LEU A 460 -23.82 1.84 9.92
CA LEU A 460 -24.36 2.83 8.99
C LEU A 460 -25.88 2.71 8.86
N PRO A 461 -26.61 3.80 8.57
CA PRO A 461 -28.05 3.72 8.30
C PRO A 461 -28.36 2.78 7.14
N GLN A 462 -29.57 2.24 7.11
CA GLN A 462 -29.98 1.32 6.05
C GLN A 462 -29.79 1.93 4.66
N GLY A 463 -29.14 1.18 3.76
CA GLY A 463 -28.84 1.61 2.39
C GLY A 463 -27.60 2.50 2.25
N TRP A 464 -26.92 2.82 3.36
CA TRP A 464 -25.63 3.52 3.35
C TRP A 464 -24.49 2.50 3.43
N HIS A 465 -23.44 2.75 2.66
CA HIS A 465 -22.24 1.94 2.65
C HIS A 465 -21.01 2.84 2.73
N ALA A 466 -20.00 2.41 3.48
CA ALA A 466 -18.70 3.08 3.44
C ALA A 466 -18.05 2.83 2.07
N VAL A 467 -17.28 3.80 1.60
CA VAL A 467 -16.51 3.74 0.35
C VAL A 467 -15.01 3.81 0.59
N SER A 468 -14.59 3.96 1.85
CA SER A 468 -13.20 4.13 2.26
C SER A 468 -12.95 3.46 3.60
N GLU A 469 -11.67 3.28 3.88
CA GLU A 469 -11.14 2.84 5.16
C GLU A 469 -11.41 3.89 6.25
N ALA A 470 -11.41 3.46 7.51
CA ALA A 470 -11.43 4.37 8.65
C ALA A 470 -10.03 4.92 8.92
N THR A 471 -9.95 6.13 9.50
CA THR A 471 -8.68 6.72 9.95
C THR A 471 -8.79 7.11 11.42
N VAL A 472 -7.79 6.72 12.21
CA VAL A 472 -7.67 7.15 13.62
C VAL A 472 -6.92 8.48 13.67
N ILE A 473 -7.58 9.51 14.22
CA ILE A 473 -6.95 10.78 14.56
C ILE A 473 -6.93 10.90 16.08
N PRO A 474 -5.76 10.77 16.73
CA PRO A 474 -5.66 11.00 18.17
C PRO A 474 -6.12 12.42 18.52
N LYS A 475 -6.96 12.55 19.56
CA LYS A 475 -7.26 13.86 20.14
C LYS A 475 -5.96 14.46 20.66
N SER A 476 -5.63 15.69 20.28
CA SER A 476 -4.40 16.34 20.71
C SER A 476 -4.37 16.52 22.23
N THR A 477 -3.18 16.38 22.81
CA THR A 477 -2.90 16.76 24.21
C THR A 477 -3.04 18.28 24.44
N ALA A 478 -3.05 19.08 23.38
CA ALA A 478 -3.24 20.53 23.46
C ALA A 478 -4.62 20.96 23.98
N SER A 479 -5.65 20.10 23.89
CA SER A 479 -6.96 20.42 24.47
C SER A 479 -6.98 20.42 26.00
N THR A 480 -6.02 19.74 26.64
CA THR A 480 -5.85 19.75 28.09
C THR A 480 -5.02 20.96 28.54
N ALA A 481 -3.94 21.29 27.81
CA ALA A 481 -3.09 22.44 28.11
C ALA A 481 -3.80 23.80 27.94
N MET A 482 -4.64 23.95 26.91
CA MET A 482 -5.45 25.17 26.74
C MET A 482 -6.58 25.33 27.76
N ARG A 483 -6.88 24.30 28.55
CA ARG A 483 -7.87 24.39 29.62
C ARG A 483 -7.25 24.91 30.92
N GLU A 484 -5.98 24.57 31.19
CA GLU A 484 -5.24 25.11 32.34
C GLU A 484 -4.84 26.58 32.14
N GLU A 485 -4.49 27.00 30.92
CA GLU A 485 -4.18 28.42 30.65
C GLU A 485 -5.39 29.36 30.74
N ARG A 486 -6.64 28.86 30.62
CA ARG A 486 -7.83 29.70 30.76
C ARG A 486 -8.27 29.94 32.20
N ASP A 487 -7.85 29.10 33.14
CA ASP A 487 -8.22 29.24 34.55
C ASP A 487 -7.25 30.16 35.32
N ASP A 488 -6.05 30.43 34.77
CA ASP A 488 -5.03 31.28 35.40
C ASP A 488 -5.08 32.77 34.99
N ASP A 489 -5.90 33.13 33.97
CA ASP A 489 -6.06 34.53 33.52
C ASP A 489 -7.18 35.31 34.25
N SER A 490 -7.62 34.82 35.42
CA SER A 490 -8.58 35.52 36.27
C SER A 490 -7.95 36.58 37.20
N SER A 491 -6.68 36.91 37.01
CA SER A 491 -5.92 37.77 37.94
C SER A 491 -5.06 38.86 37.30
N ARG A 492 -5.57 39.58 36.28
CA ARG A 492 -5.03 40.91 35.94
C ARG A 492 -6.12 41.98 35.83
N PRO A 493 -5.96 43.12 36.54
CA PRO A 493 -6.98 44.18 36.66
C PRO A 493 -7.11 45.06 35.43
#